data_AF-A0A960AQ21-F1
#
_entry.id   AF-A0A960AQ21-F1
#
_cell.length_a   1.000
_cell.length_b   1.000
_cell.length_c   1.000
_cell.angle_alpha   90.00
_cell.angle_beta   90.00
_cell.angle_gamma   90.00
#
_symmetry.space_group_name_H-M   'P 1'
#
loop_
_entity.id
_entity.type
_entity.pdbx_description
1 polymer ?
#
loop_
_entity_poly.entity_id
_entity_poly.type
_entity_poly.pdbx_seq_one_letter_code
_entity_poly.pdbx_strand_id
1 'polypeptide(L)'
;MNSQTERTRLAWRRTILALLVVGGIGAVHLATVGLLELAVLSGLVTAIGCVAAMRRLTVLRVDATPVPTWEPTVLTVSACLLALSVIFAR
;
A
#
# COMPACT_ATOMS: atom_id res chain seq x y z
N MET A 1 10.51 23.72 -10.90
CA MET A 1 10.00 22.41 -10.45
C MET A 1 8.90 21.99 -11.43
N ASN A 2 8.99 20.81 -12.05
CA ASN A 2 8.13 20.43 -13.17
C ASN A 2 6.72 20.04 -12.68
N SER A 3 5.65 20.59 -13.28
CA SER A 3 4.25 20.37 -12.87
C SER A 3 3.86 18.89 -12.89
N GLN A 4 4.47 18.10 -13.78
CA GLN A 4 4.25 16.66 -13.87
C GLN A 4 4.78 15.90 -12.63
N THR A 5 5.92 16.32 -12.06
CA THR A 5 6.53 15.69 -10.87
C THR A 5 5.69 15.95 -9.60
N GLU A 6 5.06 17.12 -9.49
CA GLU A 6 4.15 17.40 -8.38
C GLU A 6 2.86 16.58 -8.47
N ARG A 7 2.30 16.42 -9.68
CA ARG A 7 1.12 15.59 -9.90
C ARG A 7 1.38 14.12 -9.57
N THR A 8 2.52 13.57 -9.98
CA THR A 8 2.88 12.18 -9.64
C THR A 8 3.09 12.03 -8.14
N ARG A 9 3.77 12.97 -7.48
CA ARG A 9 3.96 12.96 -6.03
C ARG A 9 2.64 13.00 -5.25
N LEU A 10 1.69 13.83 -5.67
CA LEU A 10 0.35 13.88 -5.09
C LEU A 10 -0.44 12.59 -5.32
N ALA A 11 -0.34 11.99 -6.51
CA ALA A 11 -0.96 10.70 -6.80
C ALA A 11 -0.42 9.60 -5.87
N TRP A 12 0.89 9.52 -5.68
CA TRP A 12 1.51 8.55 -4.78
C TRP A 12 1.12 8.72 -3.32
N ARG A 13 1.01 9.97 -2.84
CA ARG A 13 0.49 10.26 -1.50
C ARG A 13 -0.95 9.76 -1.33
N ARG A 14 -1.79 9.94 -2.34
CA ARG A 14 -3.17 9.42 -2.33
C ARG A 14 -3.20 7.90 -2.30
N THR A 15 -2.32 7.23 -3.04
CA THR A 15 -2.20 5.76 -3.01
C THR A 15 -1.83 5.24 -1.63
N ILE A 16 -0.88 5.89 -0.93
CA ILE A 16 -0.50 5.50 0.43
C ILE A 16 -1.67 5.67 1.40
N LEU A 17 -2.37 6.80 1.32
CA LEU A 17 -3.56 7.04 2.15
C LEU A 17 -4.64 5.99 1.87
N ALA A 18 -4.88 5.64 0.61
CA ALA A 18 -5.84 4.61 0.24
C ALA A 18 -5.45 3.24 0.80
N LEU A 19 -4.18 2.86 0.71
CA LEU A 19 -3.68 1.60 1.28
C LEU A 19 -3.85 1.56 2.81
N LEU A 20 -3.51 2.65 3.51
CA LEU A 20 -3.68 2.76 4.96
C LEU A 20 -5.15 2.68 5.38
N VAL A 21 -6.04 3.38 4.67
CA VAL A 21 -7.47 3.39 4.99
C VAL A 21 -8.08 2.02 4.74
N VAL A 22 -7.90 1.45 3.55
CA VAL A 22 -8.48 0.15 3.18
C VAL A 22 -7.90 -0.96 4.06
N GLY A 23 -6.57 -0.98 4.21
CA GLY A 23 -5.87 -1.97 5.01
C GLY A 23 -6.15 -1.89 6.50
N GLY A 24 -6.23 -0.67 7.04
CA GLY A 24 -6.58 -0.42 8.43
C GLY A 24 -8.01 -0.80 8.75
N ILE A 25 -8.98 -0.36 7.93
CA ILE A 25 -10.40 -0.74 8.11
C ILE A 25 -10.56 -2.25 7.99
N GLY A 26 -9.93 -2.87 6.99
CA GLY A 26 -9.95 -4.33 6.81
C GLY A 26 -9.37 -5.08 8.00
N ALA A 27 -8.22 -4.66 8.52
CA ALA A 27 -7.60 -5.29 9.69
C ALA A 27 -8.46 -5.13 10.96
N VAL A 28 -9.03 -3.95 11.20
CA VAL A 28 -9.95 -3.74 12.32
C VAL A 28 -11.18 -4.62 12.18
N HIS A 29 -11.78 -4.69 11.00
CA HIS A 29 -12.94 -5.54 10.76
C HIS A 29 -12.63 -7.02 11.06
N LEU A 30 -11.53 -7.54 10.52
CA LEU A 30 -11.07 -8.90 10.77
C LEU A 30 -10.86 -9.18 12.26
N ALA A 31 -10.26 -8.23 12.99
CA ALA A 31 -10.08 -8.34 14.43
C ALA A 31 -11.42 -8.38 15.18
N THR A 32 -12.41 -7.56 14.78
CA THR A 32 -13.74 -7.56 15.40
C THR A 32 -14.54 -8.83 15.15
N VAL A 33 -14.29 -9.53 14.04
CA VAL A 33 -14.94 -10.81 13.70
C VAL A 33 -14.19 -12.02 14.31
N GLY A 34 -13.13 -11.77 15.10
CA GLY A 34 -12.36 -12.82 15.80
C GLY A 34 -11.26 -13.48 14.95
N LEU A 35 -11.01 -12.99 13.74
CA LEU A 35 -10.00 -13.49 12.81
C LEU A 35 -8.66 -12.74 13.01
N LEU A 36 -8.09 -12.86 14.21
CA LEU A 36 -6.88 -12.11 14.61
C LEU A 36 -5.67 -12.40 13.71
N GLU A 37 -5.47 -13.64 13.27
CA GLU A 37 -4.36 -13.98 12.37
C GLU A 37 -4.49 -13.26 11.02
N LEU A 38 -5.69 -13.24 10.43
CA LEU A 38 -5.96 -12.54 9.18
C LEU A 38 -5.86 -11.02 9.36
N ALA A 39 -6.25 -10.48 10.52
CA ALA A 39 -6.09 -9.07 10.85
C ALA A 39 -4.61 -8.66 10.87
N VAL A 40 -3.75 -9.47 11.50
CA VAL A 40 -2.30 -9.26 11.54
C VAL A 40 -1.69 -9.36 10.13
N LEU A 41 -2.08 -10.36 9.34
CA LEU A 41 -1.63 -10.51 7.96
C LEU A 41 -2.06 -9.31 7.09
N SER A 42 -3.31 -8.86 7.23
CA SER A 42 -3.82 -7.67 6.54
C SER A 42 -3.01 -6.42 6.90
N GLY A 43 -2.68 -6.25 8.18
CA GLY A 43 -1.81 -5.16 8.65
C GLY A 43 -0.41 -5.23 8.04
N LEU A 44 0.22 -6.41 8.03
CA LEU A 44 1.54 -6.63 7.43
C LEU A 44 1.55 -6.32 5.93
N VAL A 45 0.56 -6.80 5.19
CA VAL A 45 0.40 -6.53 3.76
C VAL A 45 0.26 -5.03 3.48
N THR A 46 -0.53 -4.34 4.31
CA THR A 46 -0.69 -2.88 4.24
C THR A 46 0.62 -2.15 4.47
N ALA A 47 1.37 -2.55 5.49
CA ALA A 47 2.67 -1.96 5.80
C ALA A 47 3.66 -2.14 4.65
N ILE A 48 3.73 -3.34 4.05
CA ILE A 48 4.58 -3.63 2.89
C ILE A 48 4.22 -2.74 1.69
N GLY A 49 2.93 -2.63 1.37
CA GLY A 49 2.46 -1.75 0.29
C GLY A 49 2.80 -0.27 0.54
N CYS A 50 2.64 0.20 1.78
CA CYS A 50 3.00 1.57 2.16
C CYS A 50 4.51 1.82 2.06
N VAL A 51 5.34 0.88 2.49
CA VAL A 51 6.81 0.99 2.39
C VAL A 51 7.27 1.06 0.94
N ALA A 52 6.70 0.22 0.06
CA ALA A 52 7.01 0.25 -1.38
C ALA A 52 6.61 1.60 -2.01
N ALA A 53 5.42 2.12 -1.70
CA ALA A 53 4.98 3.43 -2.18
C ALA A 53 5.82 4.59 -1.63
N MET A 54 6.25 4.52 -0.35
CA MET A 54 7.13 5.53 0.26
C MET A 54 8.54 5.50 -0.33
N ARG A 55 9.11 4.32 -0.61
CA ARG A 55 10.38 4.18 -1.33
C ARG A 55 10.30 4.86 -2.68
N ARG A 56 9.24 4.58 -3.46
CA ARG A 56 9.05 5.19 -4.78
C ARG A 56 8.91 6.71 -4.72
N LEU A 57 8.22 7.25 -3.71
CA LEU A 57 8.17 8.69 -3.43
C LEU A 57 9.53 9.30 -3.06
N THR A 58 10.39 8.53 -2.41
CA THR A 58 11.74 8.95 -2.00
C THR A 58 12.68 8.95 -3.19
N VAL A 59 12.60 7.94 -4.07
CA VAL A 59 13.31 7.91 -5.36
C VAL A 59 12.86 9.03 -6.28
N LEU A 60 11.55 9.30 -6.41
CA LEU A 60 11.05 10.45 -7.18
C LEU A 60 11.47 11.82 -6.60
N ARG A 61 11.94 11.86 -5.35
CA ARG A 61 12.46 13.07 -4.70
C ARG A 61 13.96 13.25 -4.91
N VAL A 62 14.68 12.16 -5.18
CA VAL A 62 16.11 12.10 -5.40
C VAL A 62 16.30 11.69 -6.86
N ASP A 63 16.35 12.68 -7.76
CA ASP A 63 16.38 12.56 -9.25
C ASP A 63 17.53 11.69 -9.86
N ALA A 64 18.08 10.71 -9.14
CA ALA A 64 19.41 10.14 -9.42
C ALA A 64 19.52 8.61 -9.37
N THR A 65 18.46 7.82 -9.20
CA THR A 65 18.60 6.35 -9.14
C THR A 65 17.61 5.57 -10.00
N PRO A 66 18.04 4.45 -10.61
CA PRO A 66 17.16 3.59 -11.38
C PRO A 66 16.03 3.07 -10.47
N VAL A 67 14.79 3.35 -10.87
CA VAL A 67 13.59 2.90 -10.16
C VAL A 67 13.53 1.37 -10.21
N PRO A 68 13.52 0.66 -9.07
CA PRO A 68 13.43 -0.78 -9.07
C PRO A 68 12.09 -1.24 -9.66
N THR A 69 12.12 -2.11 -10.66
CA THR A 69 10.92 -2.58 -11.40
C THR A 69 9.98 -3.46 -10.59
N TRP A 70 10.39 -3.92 -9.40
CA TRP A 70 9.59 -4.79 -8.53
C TRP A 70 8.61 -4.03 -7.62
N GLU A 71 8.80 -2.71 -7.41
CA GLU A 71 7.91 -1.87 -6.61
C GLU A 71 6.44 -1.91 -7.04
N PRO A 72 6.08 -1.78 -8.35
CA PRO A 72 4.69 -1.90 -8.78
C PRO A 72 4.13 -3.30 -8.54
N THR A 73 4.93 -4.34 -8.68
CA THR A 73 4.50 -5.73 -8.43
C THR A 73 4.13 -5.93 -6.97
N VAL A 74 4.94 -5.41 -6.04
CA VAL A 74 4.64 -5.48 -4.60
C VAL A 74 3.36 -4.73 -4.24
N LEU A 75 3.11 -3.57 -4.87
CA LEU A 75 1.86 -2.83 -4.68
C LEU A 75 0.65 -3.61 -5.21
N THR A 76 0.75 -4.21 -6.39
CA THR A 76 -0.34 -5.02 -6.96
C THR A 76 -0.61 -6.25 -6.10
N VAL A 77 0.43 -6.96 -5.67
CA VAL A 77 0.28 -8.15 -4.81
C VAL A 77 -0.32 -7.78 -3.47
N SER A 78 0.13 -6.68 -2.84
CA SER A 78 -0.43 -6.24 -1.56
C SER A 78 -1.90 -5.81 -1.68
N ALA A 79 -2.27 -5.09 -2.75
CA ALA A 79 -3.66 -4.76 -3.03
C ALA A 79 -4.53 -6.01 -3.27
N CYS A 80 -4.02 -7.00 -4.02
CA CYS A 80 -4.73 -8.26 -4.25
C CYS A 80 -4.93 -9.06 -2.96
N LEU A 81 -3.91 -9.17 -2.11
CA LEU A 81 -4.00 -9.86 -0.82
C LEU A 81 -5.00 -9.18 0.13
N LEU A 82 -5.02 -7.85 0.15
CA LEU A 82 -6.03 -7.07 0.88
C LEU A 82 -7.44 -7.29 0.34
N ALA A 83 -7.62 -7.39 -0.98
CA ALA A 83 -8.92 -7.70 -1.56
C ALA A 83 -9.37 -9.13 -1.20
N LEU A 84 -8.46 -10.09 -1.25
CA LEU A 84 -8.75 -11.48 -0.90
C LEU A 84 -9.10 -11.65 0.59
N SER A 85 -8.43 -10.94 1.50
CA SER A 85 -8.75 -11.04 2.93
C SER A 85 -10.17 -10.58 3.25
N VAL A 86 -10.71 -9.60 2.51
CA VAL A 86 -12.11 -9.17 2.63
C VAL A 86 -13.08 -10.20 2.05
N ILE A 87 -12.72 -10.86 0.94
CA ILE A 87 -13.58 -11.88 0.30
C ILE A 87 -13.68 -13.13 1.17
N PHE A 88 -12.57 -13.59 1.74
CA PHE A 88 -12.53 -14.80 2.58
C PHE A 88 -13.03 -14.59 4.02
N ALA A 89 -13.17 -13.34 4.46
CA ALA A 89 -13.73 -13.01 5.77
C ALA A 89 -15.26 -12.89 5.78
N ARG A 90 -15.90 -13.14 4.64
CA ARG A 90 -17.35 -13.15 4.47
C ARG A 90 -17.92 -14.55 4.67
#